data_AF-L9X803-F1
#
_entry.id   AF-L9X803-F1
#
_cell.length_a   1.000
_cell.length_b   1.000
_cell.length_c   1.000
_cell.angle_alpha   90.00
_cell.angle_beta   90.00
_cell.angle_gamma   90.00
#
_symmetry.space_group_name_H-M   'P 1'
#
loop_
_entity.id
_entity.type
_entity.pdbx_description
1 polymer ?
#
loop_
_entity_poly.entity_id
_entity_poly.type
_entity_poly.pdbx_seq_one_letter_code
_entity_poly.pdbx_strand_id
1 'polypeptide(L)'
;MNVASSRRQYWQSERGQSTLLGIVLLLGMVAAGSLGILLVAGDAINSAEQQSEQERIEQAFVSLSNSITSSTSSGDVSQSMELHAGERGAIAHHDSATYEIWTQNYNGTENNTIAEGSIGTIEYESEDGTKVAYEGGGVFRETGEQTQVLSAPPLDYEHETSTLSFPVVTLTEEQTIRSGDVQIKQTNVEPEPTNYIQNDHVFVEIESEYCRGWEEYFTTQAGDTTLQESCFDGENEDGVVKVRLGYDDLDNAFSAGVSLPSDDNLNDDNNVFTDVDTGTQYQPLDGTVTQLVSDFENGSAQHIQDVDEKTTGEYYADEIDDMDVEFNLSDGDATLAVDGDIRVLDSEISVTDCGEDGNNQLRIYSTGNLAMGGDSIIQPDCDSGDVETIQIYGTSMMGIDFQGNPTFKGLIYAASDIDRTDDDFDGWPMDQDGSRDNDYQVNFQGSNEFDGAIVANSIYVPNNMPHGINESGLEDSNIELIPEGYEPAPPLTYLNLAEHEIEIKN
;
A
#
# COMPACT_ATOMS: atom_id res chain seq x y z
N MET A 1 -99.49 -64.51 -28.25
CA MET A 1 -100.69 -63.87 -27.66
C MET A 1 -100.19 -62.77 -26.71
N ASN A 2 -100.62 -61.53 -26.97
CA ASN A 2 -100.53 -60.30 -26.17
C ASN A 2 -99.20 -59.56 -25.87
N VAL A 3 -99.25 -58.31 -26.33
CA VAL A 3 -98.45 -57.06 -26.23
C VAL A 3 -98.06 -56.62 -24.81
N ALA A 4 -96.87 -55.98 -24.65
CA ALA A 4 -96.63 -54.91 -23.67
C ALA A 4 -95.45 -53.96 -24.01
N SER A 5 -95.82 -52.68 -24.20
CA SER A 5 -95.16 -51.40 -23.84
C SER A 5 -93.72 -51.00 -24.25
N SER A 6 -93.67 -49.79 -24.81
CA SER A 6 -92.57 -48.91 -25.19
C SER A 6 -91.99 -48.08 -24.04
N ARG A 7 -90.71 -47.66 -24.18
CA ARG A 7 -90.22 -46.26 -24.12
C ARG A 7 -88.69 -46.22 -24.33
N ARG A 8 -88.25 -45.67 -25.46
CA ARG A 8 -86.89 -45.13 -25.64
C ARG A 8 -86.90 -43.68 -25.16
N GLN A 9 -86.06 -43.36 -24.17
CA GLN A 9 -85.77 -41.99 -23.76
C GLN A 9 -85.06 -41.25 -24.89
N TYR A 10 -85.65 -40.13 -25.31
CA TYR A 10 -84.97 -39.10 -26.09
C TYR A 10 -84.15 -38.24 -25.12
N TRP A 11 -82.83 -38.25 -25.27
CA TRP A 11 -81.96 -37.21 -24.72
C TRP A 11 -81.97 -36.04 -25.70
N GLN A 12 -82.55 -34.90 -25.29
CA GLN A 12 -82.33 -33.63 -25.97
C GLN A 12 -80.93 -33.12 -25.63
N SER A 13 -80.24 -32.69 -26.67
CA SER A 13 -78.84 -32.25 -26.66
C SER A 13 -78.80 -30.73 -26.43
N GLU A 14 -78.49 -30.28 -25.22
CA GLU A 14 -77.97 -28.93 -24.97
C GLU A 14 -76.48 -28.91 -25.33
N ARG A 15 -76.17 -28.68 -26.62
CA ARG A 15 -74.78 -28.57 -27.12
C ARG A 15 -74.45 -27.20 -27.72
N GLY A 16 -75.25 -26.17 -27.43
CA GLY A 16 -75.03 -24.80 -27.94
C GLY A 16 -74.36 -23.82 -26.97
N GLN A 17 -74.28 -24.13 -25.67
CA GLN A 17 -73.81 -23.18 -24.65
C GLN A 17 -72.31 -23.34 -24.30
N SER A 18 -71.79 -24.57 -24.30
CA SER A 18 -70.39 -24.84 -23.90
C SER A 18 -69.34 -24.26 -24.86
N THR A 19 -69.63 -24.18 -26.17
CA THR A 19 -68.70 -23.61 -27.14
C THR A 19 -68.55 -22.10 -26.99
N LEU A 20 -69.64 -21.39 -26.67
CA LEU A 20 -69.63 -19.95 -26.41
C LEU A 20 -68.90 -19.61 -25.11
N LEU A 21 -69.17 -20.37 -24.03
CA LEU A 21 -68.45 -20.24 -22.75
C LEU A 21 -66.95 -20.52 -22.90
N GLY A 22 -66.57 -21.54 -23.69
CA GLY A 22 -65.17 -21.87 -23.95
C GLY A 22 -64.42 -20.76 -24.70
N ILE A 23 -65.03 -20.16 -25.72
CA ILE A 23 -64.42 -19.05 -26.48
C ILE A 23 -64.30 -17.79 -25.63
N VAL A 24 -65.32 -17.47 -24.83
CA VAL A 24 -65.28 -16.29 -23.93
C VAL A 24 -64.20 -16.45 -22.86
N LEU A 25 -64.07 -17.63 -22.26
CA LEU A 25 -63.00 -17.91 -21.29
C LEU A 25 -61.61 -17.87 -21.93
N LEU A 26 -61.45 -18.36 -23.16
CA LEU A 26 -60.18 -18.34 -23.87
C LEU A 26 -59.78 -16.92 -24.27
N LEU A 27 -60.73 -16.11 -24.76
CA LEU A 27 -60.51 -14.68 -25.01
C LEU A 27 -60.18 -13.92 -23.71
N GLY A 28 -60.86 -14.22 -22.61
CA GLY A 28 -60.57 -13.63 -21.30
C GLY A 28 -59.18 -13.99 -20.78
N MET A 29 -58.76 -15.25 -20.95
CA MET A 29 -57.44 -15.72 -20.53
C MET A 29 -56.32 -15.15 -21.40
N VAL A 30 -56.52 -15.06 -22.72
CA VAL A 30 -55.56 -14.43 -23.63
C VAL A 30 -55.46 -12.94 -23.33
N ALA A 31 -56.58 -12.24 -23.15
CA ALA A 31 -56.57 -10.82 -22.79
C ALA A 31 -55.89 -10.58 -21.43
N ALA A 32 -56.18 -11.40 -20.42
CA ALA A 32 -55.53 -11.30 -19.11
C ALA A 32 -54.03 -11.62 -19.18
N GLY A 33 -53.63 -12.63 -19.95
CA GLY A 33 -52.23 -12.98 -20.16
C GLY A 33 -51.45 -11.88 -20.89
N SER A 34 -52.03 -11.28 -21.94
CA SER A 34 -51.42 -10.16 -22.67
C SER A 34 -51.29 -8.89 -21.82
N LEU A 35 -52.28 -8.60 -20.96
CA LEU A 35 -52.21 -7.47 -20.02
C LEU A 35 -51.15 -7.69 -18.94
N GLY A 36 -50.99 -8.93 -18.45
CA GLY A 36 -49.96 -9.26 -17.45
C GLY A 36 -48.54 -9.08 -17.97
N ILE A 37 -48.27 -9.44 -19.23
CA ILE A 37 -46.95 -9.28 -19.86
C ILE A 37 -46.59 -7.80 -20.03
N LEU A 38 -47.55 -6.95 -20.41
CA LEU A 38 -47.31 -5.52 -20.63
C LEU A 38 -46.93 -4.76 -19.35
N LEU A 39 -47.46 -5.17 -18.19
CA LEU A 39 -47.14 -4.52 -16.91
C LEU A 39 -45.70 -4.80 -16.47
N VAL A 40 -45.27 -6.07 -16.53
CA VAL A 40 -43.90 -6.46 -16.16
C VAL A 40 -42.87 -5.96 -17.18
N ALA A 41 -43.25 -5.89 -18.46
CA ALA A 41 -42.39 -5.32 -19.49
C ALA A 41 -42.16 -3.82 -19.30
N GLY A 42 -43.13 -3.07 -18.76
CA GLY A 42 -42.98 -1.65 -18.49
C GLY A 42 -41.90 -1.36 -17.44
N ASP A 43 -41.94 -2.07 -16.32
CA ASP A 43 -40.95 -1.89 -15.24
C ASP A 43 -39.54 -2.32 -15.70
N ALA A 44 -39.43 -3.45 -16.40
CA ALA A 44 -38.14 -3.92 -16.92
C ALA A 44 -37.52 -2.99 -17.97
N ILE A 45 -38.34 -2.36 -18.83
CA ILE A 45 -37.88 -1.38 -19.82
C ILE A 45 -37.42 -0.10 -19.12
N ASN A 46 -38.22 0.41 -18.17
CA ASN A 46 -37.86 1.62 -17.43
C ASN A 46 -36.55 1.44 -16.64
N SER A 47 -36.35 0.30 -15.99
CA SER A 47 -35.10 0.00 -15.29
C SER A 47 -33.91 -0.11 -16.25
N ALA A 48 -34.09 -0.70 -17.43
CA ALA A 48 -33.04 -0.77 -18.45
C ALA A 48 -32.70 0.61 -19.04
N GLU A 49 -33.70 1.47 -19.22
CA GLU A 49 -33.50 2.85 -19.67
C GLU A 49 -32.76 3.69 -18.62
N GLN A 50 -33.10 3.55 -17.34
CA GLN A 50 -32.41 4.22 -16.22
C GLN A 50 -30.96 3.78 -16.10
N GLN A 51 -30.69 2.47 -16.12
CA GLN A 51 -29.33 1.94 -16.07
C GLN A 51 -28.49 2.44 -17.26
N SER A 52 -29.08 2.45 -18.45
CA SER A 52 -28.40 2.94 -19.65
C SER A 52 -28.14 4.45 -19.61
N GLU A 53 -29.01 5.23 -18.97
CA GLU A 53 -28.77 6.65 -18.73
C GLU A 53 -27.62 6.86 -17.75
N GLN A 54 -27.61 6.12 -16.63
CA GLN A 54 -26.53 6.17 -15.65
C GLN A 54 -25.17 5.84 -16.28
N GLU A 55 -25.05 4.73 -17.02
CA GLU A 55 -23.83 4.37 -17.73
C GLU A 55 -23.37 5.48 -18.71
N ARG A 56 -24.31 6.17 -19.37
CA ARG A 56 -23.97 7.31 -20.25
C ARG A 56 -23.42 8.49 -19.47
N ILE A 57 -24.01 8.82 -18.32
CA ILE A 57 -23.51 9.89 -17.45
C ILE A 57 -22.11 9.55 -16.94
N GLU A 58 -21.92 8.35 -16.41
CA GLU A 58 -20.61 7.88 -15.92
C GLU A 58 -19.53 8.04 -16.99
N GLN A 59 -19.79 7.56 -18.21
CA GLN A 59 -18.85 7.71 -19.34
C GLN A 59 -18.65 9.17 -19.77
N ALA A 60 -19.68 10.01 -19.66
CA ALA A 60 -19.54 11.43 -19.96
C ALA A 60 -18.61 12.14 -18.96
N PHE A 61 -18.68 11.78 -17.68
CA PHE A 61 -17.80 12.32 -16.64
C PHE A 61 -16.37 11.79 -16.76
N VAL A 62 -16.18 10.52 -17.11
CA VAL A 62 -14.84 9.99 -17.47
C VAL A 62 -14.29 10.70 -18.72
N SER A 63 -15.12 11.01 -19.72
CA SER A 63 -14.66 11.82 -20.85
C SER A 63 -14.33 13.25 -20.44
N LEU A 64 -15.06 13.80 -19.46
CA LEU A 64 -14.84 15.14 -18.90
C LEU A 64 -13.49 15.22 -18.21
N SER A 65 -13.18 14.25 -17.32
CA SER A 65 -11.88 14.18 -16.64
C SER A 65 -10.74 14.16 -17.64
N ASN A 66 -10.81 13.29 -18.65
CA ASN A 66 -9.80 13.19 -19.72
C ASN A 66 -9.61 14.52 -20.48
N SER A 67 -10.67 15.27 -20.72
CA SER A 67 -10.59 16.56 -21.43
C SER A 67 -10.00 17.65 -20.55
N ILE A 68 -10.30 17.64 -19.24
CA ILE A 68 -9.69 18.54 -18.28
C ILE A 68 -8.18 18.24 -18.17
N THR A 69 -7.80 16.98 -17.96
CA THR A 69 -6.39 16.55 -17.92
C THR A 69 -5.66 16.94 -19.20
N SER A 70 -6.26 16.73 -20.37
CA SER A 70 -5.65 17.16 -21.64
C SER A 70 -5.47 18.68 -21.73
N SER A 71 -6.40 19.46 -21.16
CA SER A 71 -6.31 20.92 -21.14
C SER A 71 -5.20 21.39 -20.21
N THR A 72 -5.07 20.79 -19.02
CA THR A 72 -4.10 21.20 -17.99
C THR A 72 -2.67 20.78 -18.34
N SER A 73 -2.47 19.62 -18.96
CA SER A 73 -1.13 19.17 -19.40
C SER A 73 -0.58 19.94 -20.61
N SER A 74 -1.45 20.46 -21.50
CA SER A 74 -1.02 21.11 -22.75
C SER A 74 -0.86 22.63 -22.65
N GLY A 75 -1.29 23.24 -21.53
CA GLY A 75 -0.91 24.59 -21.11
C GLY A 75 -1.37 25.76 -21.99
N ASP A 76 -2.38 25.60 -22.86
CA ASP A 76 -3.05 26.72 -23.57
C ASP A 76 -4.20 26.29 -24.51
N VAL A 77 -4.65 25.03 -24.43
CA VAL A 77 -5.59 24.48 -25.42
C VAL A 77 -6.99 24.41 -24.83
N SER A 78 -7.84 25.35 -25.23
CA SER A 78 -9.26 25.23 -24.95
C SER A 78 -9.82 23.97 -25.63
N GLN A 79 -10.38 23.07 -24.82
CA GLN A 79 -11.03 21.86 -25.29
C GLN A 79 -12.52 22.12 -25.46
N SER A 80 -13.13 21.51 -26.48
CA SER A 80 -14.57 21.49 -26.65
C SER A 80 -15.03 20.04 -26.67
N MET A 81 -16.10 19.75 -25.96
CA MET A 81 -16.70 18.42 -25.90
C MET A 81 -18.21 18.49 -25.74
N GLU A 82 -18.89 17.39 -26.00
CA GLU A 82 -20.33 17.27 -25.75
C GLU A 82 -20.56 16.57 -24.41
N LEU A 83 -21.02 17.32 -23.41
CA LEU A 83 -21.33 16.80 -22.09
C LEU A 83 -22.78 16.29 -22.04
N HIS A 84 -22.92 15.02 -21.64
CA HIS A 84 -24.21 14.40 -21.37
C HIS A 84 -24.46 14.45 -19.86
N ALA A 85 -25.30 15.38 -19.42
CA ALA A 85 -25.62 15.63 -17.99
C ALA A 85 -27.14 15.57 -17.71
N GLY A 86 -27.89 14.85 -18.55
CA GLY A 86 -29.34 14.75 -18.48
C GLY A 86 -30.09 16.09 -18.55
N GLU A 87 -31.36 16.08 -18.17
CA GLU A 87 -32.19 17.30 -18.16
C GLU A 87 -31.88 18.24 -16.99
N ARG A 88 -31.32 17.72 -15.89
CA ARG A 88 -30.95 18.51 -14.70
C ARG A 88 -29.65 19.29 -14.88
N GLY A 89 -28.75 18.82 -15.77
CA GLY A 89 -27.41 19.35 -15.88
C GLY A 89 -26.51 18.90 -14.72
N ALA A 90 -25.27 19.35 -14.75
CA ALA A 90 -24.30 19.20 -13.67
C ALA A 90 -24.13 20.53 -12.93
N ILE A 91 -23.66 20.48 -11.69
CA ILE A 91 -23.32 21.64 -10.88
C ILE A 91 -21.80 21.64 -10.69
N ALA A 92 -21.16 22.74 -11.07
CA ALA A 92 -19.77 23.04 -10.78
C ALA A 92 -19.69 23.79 -9.46
N HIS A 93 -18.90 23.27 -8.53
CA HIS A 93 -18.57 23.82 -7.23
C HIS A 93 -17.10 24.24 -7.23
N HIS A 94 -16.82 25.47 -6.82
CA HIS A 94 -15.46 26.01 -6.81
C HIS A 94 -14.60 25.39 -5.70
N ASP A 95 -15.13 25.35 -4.47
CA ASP A 95 -14.40 25.01 -3.24
C ASP A 95 -15.17 23.97 -2.43
N SER A 96 -15.41 22.79 -3.02
CA SER A 96 -16.22 21.72 -2.41
C SER A 96 -15.41 20.69 -1.65
N ALA A 97 -14.10 20.66 -1.87
CA ALA A 97 -13.15 19.83 -1.13
C ALA A 97 -11.88 20.61 -0.86
N THR A 98 -11.08 20.17 0.11
CA THR A 98 -9.77 20.77 0.43
C THR A 98 -8.69 19.72 0.49
N TYR A 99 -7.46 20.14 0.25
CA TYR A 99 -6.27 19.32 0.42
C TYR A 99 -5.24 20.02 1.30
N GLU A 100 -4.53 19.23 2.11
CA GLU A 100 -3.30 19.66 2.77
C GLU A 100 -2.21 18.61 2.52
N ILE A 101 -1.01 19.08 2.20
CA ILE A 101 0.19 18.26 2.04
C ILE A 101 1.26 18.86 2.95
N TRP A 102 1.84 18.04 3.81
CA TRP A 102 2.94 18.47 4.67
C TRP A 102 3.99 17.38 4.78
N THR A 103 5.21 17.82 5.07
CA THR A 103 6.26 16.92 5.53
C THR A 103 6.32 16.88 7.04
N GLN A 104 6.71 15.73 7.56
CA GLN A 104 7.07 15.55 8.94
C GLN A 104 8.44 14.89 9.01
N ASN A 105 9.34 15.44 9.81
CA ASN A 105 10.64 14.81 10.04
C ASN A 105 10.48 13.44 10.72
N TYR A 106 11.50 12.58 10.59
CA TYR A 106 11.51 11.25 11.21
C TYR A 106 11.13 11.24 12.70
N ASN A 107 11.46 12.29 13.45
CA ASN A 107 11.22 12.36 14.90
C ASN A 107 9.79 12.82 15.26
N GLY A 108 8.95 13.13 14.26
CA GLY A 108 7.59 13.62 14.46
C GLY A 108 7.48 15.01 15.12
N THR A 109 8.58 15.74 15.24
CA THR A 109 8.67 16.99 16.03
C THR A 109 8.51 18.25 15.19
N GLU A 110 8.77 18.17 13.89
CA GLU A 110 8.69 19.29 12.96
C GLU A 110 7.78 18.92 11.79
N ASN A 111 6.66 19.62 11.69
CA ASN A 111 5.77 19.57 10.52
C ASN A 111 5.99 20.83 9.69
N ASN A 112 6.13 20.64 8.38
CA ASN A 112 6.24 21.73 7.42
C ASN A 112 5.16 21.57 6.34
N THR A 113 4.12 22.40 6.41
CA THR A 113 3.10 22.47 5.36
C THR A 113 3.76 22.86 4.05
N ILE A 114 3.60 21.98 3.06
CA ILE A 114 4.12 22.18 1.71
C ILE A 114 3.09 22.96 0.89
N ALA A 115 1.83 22.52 0.95
CA ALA A 115 0.75 23.16 0.25
C ALA A 115 -0.59 22.84 0.88
N GLU A 116 -1.51 23.78 0.74
CA GLU A 116 -2.90 23.65 1.13
C GLU A 116 -3.76 24.42 0.12
N GLY A 117 -4.95 23.92 -0.17
CA GLY A 117 -5.82 24.57 -1.15
C GLY A 117 -7.19 23.92 -1.27
N SER A 118 -7.96 24.39 -2.26
CA SER A 118 -9.28 23.86 -2.56
C SER A 118 -9.27 23.00 -3.84
N ILE A 119 -10.18 22.04 -3.87
CA ILE A 119 -10.46 21.20 -5.02
C ILE A 119 -11.87 21.54 -5.50
N GLY A 120 -12.00 21.73 -6.82
CA GLY A 120 -13.29 21.96 -7.45
C GLY A 120 -13.97 20.65 -7.84
N THR A 121 -15.29 20.62 -7.70
CA THR A 121 -16.12 19.44 -8.00
C THR A 121 -17.15 19.77 -9.05
N ILE A 122 -17.27 18.93 -10.09
CA ILE A 122 -18.41 18.97 -11.00
C ILE A 122 -19.25 17.75 -10.68
N GLU A 123 -20.52 17.94 -10.32
CA GLU A 123 -21.41 16.89 -9.84
C GLU A 123 -22.70 16.81 -10.67
N TYR A 124 -23.12 15.60 -11.00
CA TYR A 124 -24.46 15.29 -11.47
C TYR A 124 -25.21 14.49 -10.40
N GLU A 125 -26.43 14.91 -10.07
CA GLU A 125 -27.33 14.18 -9.18
C GLU A 125 -28.56 13.65 -9.95
N SER A 126 -28.78 12.34 -9.84
CA SER A 126 -29.93 11.66 -10.45
C SER A 126 -31.19 11.73 -9.56
N GLU A 127 -32.32 11.18 -10.03
CA GLU A 127 -33.58 11.20 -9.27
C GLU A 127 -33.60 10.32 -8.03
N ASP A 128 -32.83 9.24 -8.06
CA ASP A 128 -32.77 8.26 -6.98
C ASP A 128 -31.73 8.64 -5.91
N GLY A 129 -31.02 9.75 -6.10
CA GLY A 129 -29.98 10.25 -5.21
C GLY A 129 -28.56 9.78 -5.59
N THR A 130 -28.41 8.95 -6.64
CA THR A 130 -27.07 8.60 -7.13
C THR A 130 -26.38 9.85 -7.69
N LYS A 131 -25.16 10.11 -7.24
CA LYS A 131 -24.29 11.19 -7.71
C LYS A 131 -23.14 10.63 -8.54
N VAL A 132 -22.75 11.37 -9.58
CA VAL A 132 -21.50 11.15 -10.33
C VAL A 132 -20.73 12.45 -10.31
N ALA A 133 -19.52 12.43 -9.79
CA ALA A 133 -18.72 13.64 -9.62
C ALA A 133 -17.32 13.49 -10.20
N TYR A 134 -16.85 14.58 -10.81
CA TYR A 134 -15.45 14.81 -11.11
C TYR A 134 -14.87 15.67 -9.98
N GLU A 135 -13.79 15.22 -9.35
CA GLU A 135 -13.10 15.96 -8.28
C GLU A 135 -11.61 15.59 -8.27
N GLY A 136 -10.73 16.58 -8.19
CA GLY A 136 -9.26 16.37 -8.10
C GLY A 136 -8.67 15.51 -9.23
N GLY A 137 -9.29 15.51 -10.40
CA GLY A 137 -8.90 14.66 -11.53
C GLY A 137 -9.53 13.26 -11.54
N GLY A 138 -10.07 12.80 -10.41
CA GLY A 138 -10.82 11.55 -10.29
C GLY A 138 -12.27 11.68 -10.75
N VAL A 139 -12.93 10.53 -10.94
CA VAL A 139 -14.38 10.45 -11.15
C VAL A 139 -14.96 9.41 -10.21
N PHE A 140 -15.91 9.83 -9.40
CA PHE A 140 -16.54 9.01 -8.36
C PHE A 140 -18.02 8.82 -8.63
N ARG A 141 -18.54 7.65 -8.27
CA ARG A 141 -19.98 7.38 -8.21
C ARG A 141 -20.40 7.11 -6.77
N GLU A 142 -21.31 7.92 -6.27
CA GLU A 142 -21.83 7.82 -4.90
C GLU A 142 -23.31 7.42 -4.93
N THR A 143 -23.66 6.39 -4.16
CA THR A 143 -25.06 5.91 -4.06
C THR A 143 -25.63 6.07 -2.64
N GLY A 144 -24.90 6.75 -1.75
CA GLY A 144 -25.22 6.99 -0.35
C GLY A 144 -24.72 5.90 0.58
N GLU A 145 -24.69 4.64 0.14
CA GLU A 145 -24.12 3.52 0.90
C GLU A 145 -22.66 3.23 0.51
N GLN A 146 -22.27 3.55 -0.72
CA GLN A 146 -20.98 3.22 -1.31
C GLN A 146 -20.55 4.29 -2.33
N THR A 147 -19.25 4.58 -2.32
CA THR A 147 -18.53 5.33 -3.34
C THR A 147 -17.76 4.33 -4.20
N GLN A 148 -17.69 4.56 -5.51
CA GLN A 148 -16.84 3.78 -6.41
C GLN A 148 -15.98 4.71 -7.26
N VAL A 149 -14.70 4.39 -7.39
CA VAL A 149 -13.79 5.04 -8.34
C VAL A 149 -14.08 4.57 -9.78
N LEU A 150 -14.56 5.49 -10.63
CA LEU A 150 -14.77 5.27 -12.06
C LEU A 150 -13.55 5.68 -12.90
N SER A 151 -12.82 6.69 -12.43
CA SER A 151 -11.53 7.15 -12.98
C SER A 151 -10.65 7.56 -11.81
N ALA A 152 -9.42 7.03 -11.77
CA ALA A 152 -8.48 7.36 -10.71
C ALA A 152 -8.01 8.82 -10.83
N PRO A 153 -7.81 9.52 -9.69
CA PRO A 153 -7.03 10.75 -9.62
C PRO A 153 -5.64 10.58 -10.27
N PRO A 154 -5.11 11.60 -10.96
CA PRO A 154 -3.84 11.54 -11.69
C PRO A 154 -2.63 11.84 -10.78
N LEU A 155 -2.59 11.29 -9.57
CA LEU A 155 -1.40 11.33 -8.71
C LEU A 155 -0.47 10.18 -9.12
N ASP A 156 0.80 10.53 -9.37
CA ASP A 156 1.79 9.65 -10.00
C ASP A 156 3.14 9.77 -9.30
N TYR A 157 3.80 8.64 -9.10
CA TYR A 157 5.13 8.57 -8.49
C TYR A 157 6.13 7.98 -9.49
N GLU A 158 7.13 8.78 -9.87
CA GLU A 158 8.19 8.35 -10.78
C GLU A 158 9.41 7.86 -9.98
N HIS A 159 9.57 6.53 -9.93
CA HIS A 159 10.64 5.87 -9.17
C HIS A 159 12.06 6.27 -9.60
N GLU A 160 12.31 6.51 -10.90
CA GLU A 160 13.66 6.86 -11.39
C GLU A 160 14.14 8.23 -10.89
N THR A 161 13.21 9.15 -10.71
CA THR A 161 13.50 10.54 -10.30
C THR A 161 13.05 10.82 -8.87
N SER A 162 12.49 9.83 -8.17
CA SER A 162 11.93 9.98 -6.83
C SER A 162 10.98 11.18 -6.74
N THR A 163 10.11 11.35 -7.75
CA THR A 163 9.25 12.52 -7.89
C THR A 163 7.78 12.13 -7.80
N LEU A 164 7.07 12.73 -6.84
CA LEU A 164 5.60 12.66 -6.78
C LEU A 164 5.02 13.86 -7.51
N SER A 165 4.12 13.61 -8.44
CA SER A 165 3.35 14.65 -9.14
C SER A 165 1.89 14.60 -8.73
N PHE A 166 1.37 15.72 -8.26
CA PHE A 166 -0.04 15.86 -7.91
C PHE A 166 -0.60 17.12 -8.59
N PRO A 167 -1.36 16.98 -9.69
CA PRO A 167 -2.05 18.11 -10.29
C PRO A 167 -3.42 18.28 -9.63
N VAL A 168 -3.64 19.43 -9.00
CA VAL A 168 -4.93 19.78 -8.39
C VAL A 168 -5.71 20.67 -9.36
N VAL A 169 -7.02 20.46 -9.44
CA VAL A 169 -7.90 21.25 -10.32
C VAL A 169 -8.95 21.97 -9.48
N THR A 170 -9.04 23.28 -9.65
CA THR A 170 -10.09 24.14 -9.09
C THR A 170 -10.89 24.82 -10.21
N LEU A 171 -12.12 25.23 -9.93
CA LEU A 171 -13.04 25.85 -10.90
C LEU A 171 -13.17 27.35 -10.65
N THR A 172 -13.20 28.20 -11.67
CA THR A 172 -13.27 29.66 -11.45
C THR A 172 -14.52 30.17 -10.73
N GLU A 173 -15.65 29.46 -10.82
CA GLU A 173 -16.92 29.90 -10.24
C GLU A 173 -17.92 28.75 -10.04
N GLU A 174 -18.87 28.94 -9.12
CA GLU A 174 -20.05 28.08 -9.01
C GLU A 174 -21.01 28.30 -10.19
N GLN A 175 -21.40 27.23 -10.87
CA GLN A 175 -22.35 27.34 -11.98
C GLN A 175 -23.08 26.04 -12.31
N THR A 176 -24.23 26.16 -12.96
CA THR A 176 -24.93 25.02 -13.56
C THR A 176 -24.50 24.82 -15.00
N ILE A 177 -24.00 23.62 -15.31
CA ILE A 177 -23.61 23.19 -16.65
C ILE A 177 -24.73 22.37 -17.27
N ARG A 178 -25.27 22.82 -18.40
CA ARG A 178 -26.30 22.10 -19.14
C ARG A 178 -25.68 21.01 -20.01
N SER A 179 -26.47 19.99 -20.34
CA SER A 179 -26.07 19.05 -21.37
C SER A 179 -25.94 19.75 -22.73
N GLY A 180 -24.93 19.37 -23.52
CA GLY A 180 -24.62 19.92 -24.84
C GLY A 180 -23.12 20.22 -25.00
N ASP A 181 -22.79 21.06 -25.98
CA ASP A 181 -21.42 21.51 -26.18
C ASP A 181 -20.95 22.30 -24.94
N VAL A 182 -19.78 21.94 -24.42
CA VAL A 182 -19.09 22.68 -23.36
C VAL A 182 -17.65 22.98 -23.78
N GLN A 183 -17.18 24.14 -23.37
CA GLN A 183 -15.82 24.62 -23.57
C GLN A 183 -15.10 24.63 -22.23
N ILE A 184 -13.95 23.96 -22.18
CA ILE A 184 -13.06 23.92 -21.02
C ILE A 184 -11.83 24.72 -21.37
N LYS A 185 -11.40 25.57 -20.45
CA LYS A 185 -10.23 26.42 -20.63
C LYS A 185 -9.49 26.57 -19.30
N GLN A 186 -8.21 26.24 -19.30
CA GLN A 186 -7.31 26.62 -18.21
C GLN A 186 -7.15 28.15 -18.18
N THR A 187 -7.46 28.76 -17.04
CA THR A 187 -7.35 30.21 -16.82
C THR A 187 -6.07 30.59 -16.09
N ASN A 188 -5.63 29.75 -15.17
CA ASN A 188 -4.41 29.93 -14.42
C ASN A 188 -3.69 28.58 -14.20
N VAL A 189 -2.39 28.66 -13.96
CA VAL A 189 -1.66 27.59 -13.27
C VAL A 189 -0.74 28.24 -12.27
N GLU A 190 -0.88 27.84 -11.03
CA GLU A 190 0.02 28.20 -9.95
C GLU A 190 0.90 26.97 -9.70
N PRO A 191 2.11 26.94 -10.30
CA PRO A 191 3.07 25.91 -9.93
C PRO A 191 3.55 26.22 -8.52
N GLU A 192 3.31 25.31 -7.59
CA GLU A 192 4.01 25.36 -6.32
C GLU A 192 5.49 25.11 -6.60
N PRO A 193 6.40 25.84 -5.91
CA PRO A 193 7.83 25.61 -6.11
C PRO A 193 8.13 24.14 -5.86
N THR A 194 8.89 23.49 -6.75
CA THR A 194 9.31 22.11 -6.54
C THR A 194 9.96 22.00 -5.16
N ASN A 195 9.31 21.26 -4.28
CA ASN A 195 9.79 21.12 -2.91
C ASN A 195 10.76 19.97 -2.88
N TYR A 196 12.00 20.27 -2.49
CA TYR A 196 12.98 19.24 -2.21
C TYR A 196 12.61 18.64 -0.85
N ILE A 197 12.22 17.37 -0.89
CA ILE A 197 11.90 16.58 0.29
C ILE A 197 13.05 15.59 0.40
N GLN A 198 13.65 15.45 1.57
CA GLN A 198 14.63 14.42 1.80
C GLN A 198 14.48 13.97 3.24
N ASN A 199 14.25 12.68 3.43
CA ASN A 199 14.17 12.06 4.74
C ASN A 199 13.01 12.59 5.60
N ASP A 200 11.90 13.01 4.99
CA ASP A 200 10.67 13.36 5.70
C ASP A 200 9.51 12.48 5.22
N HIS A 201 8.59 12.15 6.13
CA HIS A 201 7.32 11.52 5.78
C HIS A 201 6.42 12.56 5.13
N VAL A 202 5.78 12.19 4.02
CA VAL A 202 4.79 13.05 3.36
C VAL A 202 3.41 12.57 3.69
N PHE A 203 2.58 13.49 4.13
CA PHE A 203 1.17 13.24 4.40
C PHE A 203 0.32 13.98 3.40
N VAL A 204 -0.78 13.35 2.99
CA VAL A 204 -1.83 13.96 2.18
C VAL A 204 -3.13 13.81 2.94
N GLU A 205 -3.79 14.92 3.19
CA GLU A 205 -5.12 14.98 3.78
C GLU A 205 -6.09 15.56 2.75
N ILE A 206 -7.23 14.89 2.56
CA ILE A 206 -8.31 15.33 1.67
C ILE A 206 -9.61 15.36 2.49
N GLU A 207 -10.24 16.53 2.55
CA GLU A 207 -11.59 16.69 3.11
C GLU A 207 -12.59 16.80 1.94
N SER A 208 -13.51 15.85 1.83
CA SER A 208 -14.45 15.77 0.70
C SER A 208 -15.71 14.95 1.01
N GLU A 209 -16.85 15.30 0.40
CA GLU A 209 -18.04 14.43 0.35
C GLU A 209 -17.75 13.06 -0.30
N TYR A 210 -16.72 12.99 -1.15
CA TYR A 210 -16.26 11.81 -1.88
C TYR A 210 -15.04 11.13 -1.25
N CYS A 211 -14.73 11.42 0.02
CA CYS A 211 -13.57 10.90 0.74
C CYS A 211 -13.36 9.37 0.65
N ARG A 212 -14.43 8.57 0.62
CA ARG A 212 -14.36 7.10 0.47
C ARG A 212 -13.81 6.68 -0.89
N GLY A 213 -14.05 7.48 -1.93
CA GLY A 213 -13.44 7.28 -3.24
C GLY A 213 -11.94 7.64 -3.23
N TRP A 214 -11.55 8.66 -2.47
CA TRP A 214 -10.14 8.99 -2.23
C TRP A 214 -9.43 7.91 -1.40
N GLU A 215 -10.07 7.39 -0.36
CA GLU A 215 -9.59 6.25 0.43
C GLU A 215 -9.40 5.00 -0.44
N GLU A 216 -10.42 4.60 -1.22
CA GLU A 216 -10.32 3.48 -2.18
C GLU A 216 -9.16 3.68 -3.17
N TYR A 217 -8.96 4.92 -3.65
CA TYR A 217 -7.85 5.23 -4.54
C TYR A 217 -6.49 5.04 -3.86
N PHE A 218 -6.28 5.64 -2.68
CA PHE A 218 -4.99 5.57 -2.00
C PHE A 218 -4.65 4.15 -1.56
N THR A 219 -5.60 3.41 -1.00
CA THR A 219 -5.38 2.01 -0.62
C THR A 219 -5.07 1.12 -1.82
N THR A 220 -5.71 1.37 -2.97
CA THR A 220 -5.43 0.61 -4.21
C THR A 220 -4.07 0.96 -4.82
N GLN A 221 -3.62 2.21 -4.73
CA GLN A 221 -2.36 2.65 -5.35
C GLN A 221 -1.13 2.42 -4.48
N ALA A 222 -1.28 2.58 -3.17
CA ALA A 222 -0.16 2.65 -2.25
C ALA A 222 -0.26 1.65 -1.08
N GLY A 223 -1.38 0.91 -0.99
CA GLY A 223 -1.59 -0.12 0.03
C GLY A 223 -2.36 0.32 1.25
N ASP A 224 -2.86 -0.66 2.01
CA ASP A 224 -3.65 -0.45 3.22
C ASP A 224 -2.84 0.21 4.35
N THR A 225 -1.52 0.01 4.36
CA THR A 225 -0.57 0.54 5.38
C THR A 225 -0.37 2.05 5.29
N THR A 226 -0.79 2.67 4.19
CA THR A 226 -0.70 4.13 4.00
C THR A 226 -1.81 4.90 4.69
N LEU A 227 -2.90 4.23 5.08
CA LEU A 227 -4.06 4.87 5.68
C LEU A 227 -3.79 5.24 7.15
N GLN A 228 -3.78 6.54 7.44
CA GLN A 228 -3.59 7.05 8.80
C GLN A 228 -4.94 7.38 9.46
N GLU A 229 -5.89 7.84 8.65
CA GLU A 229 -7.26 8.10 9.06
C GLU A 229 -8.22 7.68 7.94
N SER A 230 -9.06 6.69 8.22
CA SER A 230 -10.11 6.21 7.31
C SER A 230 -11.26 7.19 7.24
N CYS A 231 -11.95 7.26 6.11
CA CYS A 231 -13.09 8.13 5.99
C CYS A 231 -14.32 7.58 6.73
N PHE A 232 -14.91 8.43 7.56
CA PHE A 232 -16.12 8.11 8.33
C PHE A 232 -15.94 6.95 9.33
N ASP A 233 -14.74 6.78 9.90
CA ASP A 233 -14.50 5.82 10.99
C ASP A 233 -14.47 6.48 12.38
N GLY A 234 -15.06 5.79 13.37
CA GLY A 234 -15.00 6.06 14.81
C GLY A 234 -15.42 7.46 15.28
N GLU A 235 -14.53 8.44 15.06
CA GLU A 235 -14.60 9.84 15.48
C GLU A 235 -14.56 10.85 14.32
N ASN A 236 -14.26 10.41 13.09
CA ASN A 236 -14.21 11.24 11.89
C ASN A 236 -15.61 11.39 11.28
N GLU A 237 -16.30 12.50 11.56
CA GLU A 237 -17.61 12.82 10.95
C GLU A 237 -17.50 13.80 9.77
N ASP A 238 -16.29 14.33 9.52
CA ASP A 238 -16.07 15.51 8.66
C ASP A 238 -15.74 15.13 7.20
N GLY A 239 -15.63 13.84 6.88
CA GLY A 239 -15.32 13.39 5.52
C GLY A 239 -13.85 13.60 5.15
N VAL A 240 -12.97 13.42 6.13
CA VAL A 240 -11.51 13.54 5.94
C VAL A 240 -10.93 12.16 5.64
N VAL A 241 -9.99 12.08 4.71
CA VAL A 241 -9.09 10.93 4.57
C VAL A 241 -7.67 11.43 4.68
N LYS A 242 -6.87 10.74 5.49
CA LYS A 242 -5.47 11.07 5.69
C LYS A 242 -4.61 9.87 5.38
N VAL A 243 -3.66 10.08 4.49
CA VAL A 243 -2.69 9.05 4.09
C VAL A 243 -1.29 9.55 4.31
N ARG A 244 -0.43 8.62 4.71
CA ARG A 244 1.01 8.80 4.73
C ARG A 244 1.55 8.12 3.48
N LEU A 245 2.20 8.89 2.63
CA LEU A 245 2.90 8.36 1.47
C LEU A 245 4.13 7.60 1.98
N GLY A 246 4.21 6.31 1.68
CA GLY A 246 5.18 5.35 2.20
C GLY A 246 4.82 3.95 1.71
N TYR A 247 5.74 2.99 1.79
CA TYR A 247 5.66 1.75 0.99
C TYR A 247 5.00 0.55 1.65
N ASP A 248 4.44 -0.28 0.76
CA ASP A 248 3.97 -1.67 0.94
C ASP A 248 5.08 -2.75 0.98
N ASP A 249 6.33 -2.45 0.62
CA ASP A 249 7.28 -3.53 0.26
C ASP A 249 8.10 -4.12 1.42
N LEU A 250 7.98 -3.61 2.65
CA LEU A 250 8.66 -4.24 3.79
C LEU A 250 8.02 -5.60 4.12
N ASP A 251 6.70 -5.72 3.98
CA ASP A 251 5.96 -6.93 4.34
C ASP A 251 6.40 -8.16 3.52
N ASN A 252 6.94 -7.96 2.32
CA ASN A 252 7.43 -9.02 1.44
C ASN A 252 8.94 -9.23 1.51
N ALA A 253 9.67 -8.44 2.30
CA ALA A 253 11.13 -8.42 2.30
C ALA A 253 11.75 -9.80 2.62
N PHE A 254 11.08 -10.56 3.48
CA PHE A 254 11.48 -11.91 3.87
C PHE A 254 10.63 -13.01 3.24
N SER A 255 9.89 -12.72 2.17
CA SER A 255 9.09 -13.73 1.45
C SER A 255 9.94 -14.85 0.84
N ALA A 256 11.22 -14.57 0.57
CA ALA A 256 12.25 -15.54 0.20
C ALA A 256 13.39 -15.55 1.24
N GLY A 257 14.16 -16.64 1.28
CA GLY A 257 15.35 -16.75 2.12
C GLY A 257 16.46 -15.74 1.78
N VAL A 258 16.56 -15.32 0.52
CA VAL A 258 17.49 -14.28 0.07
C VAL A 258 16.79 -13.31 -0.87
N SER A 259 16.88 -12.03 -0.58
CA SER A 259 16.28 -10.95 -1.38
C SER A 259 17.36 -10.00 -1.90
N LEU A 260 17.50 -9.89 -3.23
CA LEU A 260 18.54 -9.08 -3.89
C LEU A 260 18.00 -8.22 -5.05
N PRO A 261 18.63 -7.08 -5.40
CA PRO A 261 18.20 -6.26 -6.53
C PRO A 261 18.31 -6.95 -7.89
N SER A 262 19.26 -7.88 -8.06
CA SER A 262 19.52 -8.57 -9.33
C SER A 262 20.32 -9.86 -9.11
N ASP A 263 20.21 -10.82 -10.02
CA ASP A 263 21.03 -12.04 -10.04
C ASP A 263 22.54 -11.74 -10.09
N ASP A 264 22.94 -10.62 -10.71
CA ASP A 264 24.34 -10.19 -10.81
C ASP A 264 24.94 -9.75 -9.46
N ASN A 265 24.12 -9.63 -8.43
CA ASN A 265 24.50 -9.28 -7.06
C ASN A 265 24.76 -10.51 -6.18
N LEU A 266 24.49 -11.72 -6.68
CA LEU A 266 24.82 -12.97 -6.00
C LEU A 266 26.01 -13.64 -6.66
N ASN A 267 27.09 -13.82 -5.90
CA ASN A 267 28.17 -14.72 -6.27
C ASN A 267 28.14 -15.95 -5.38
N ASP A 268 27.42 -16.96 -5.85
CA ASP A 268 27.32 -18.26 -5.22
C ASP A 268 27.71 -19.36 -6.21
N ASP A 269 29.02 -19.58 -6.33
CA ASP A 269 29.60 -20.55 -7.26
C ASP A 269 29.07 -21.99 -7.07
N ASN A 270 28.54 -22.32 -5.88
CA ASN A 270 28.05 -23.65 -5.53
C ASN A 270 26.52 -23.78 -5.54
N ASN A 271 25.77 -22.69 -5.72
CA ASN A 271 24.31 -22.64 -5.55
C ASN A 271 23.89 -23.19 -4.19
N VAL A 272 24.54 -22.71 -3.13
CA VAL A 272 24.17 -23.00 -1.75
C VAL A 272 22.83 -22.34 -1.41
N PHE A 273 22.57 -21.14 -1.92
CA PHE A 273 21.26 -20.50 -1.84
C PHE A 273 20.33 -21.05 -2.91
N THR A 274 19.11 -21.42 -2.51
CA THR A 274 18.12 -22.07 -3.39
C THR A 274 16.77 -21.36 -3.44
N ASP A 275 16.51 -20.47 -2.50
CA ASP A 275 15.31 -19.65 -2.35
C ASP A 275 15.69 -18.17 -2.41
N VAL A 276 15.98 -17.72 -3.64
CA VAL A 276 16.44 -16.36 -3.93
C VAL A 276 15.37 -15.62 -4.73
N ASP A 277 14.89 -14.50 -4.20
CA ASP A 277 14.12 -13.51 -4.94
C ASP A 277 15.04 -12.41 -5.48
N THR A 278 14.92 -12.14 -6.79
CA THR A 278 15.68 -11.08 -7.45
C THR A 278 14.79 -10.18 -8.27
N GLY A 279 15.17 -8.90 -8.36
CA GLY A 279 14.44 -7.87 -9.11
C GLY A 279 13.70 -6.88 -8.24
N THR A 280 13.73 -7.05 -6.92
CA THR A 280 13.19 -6.11 -5.93
C THR A 280 14.34 -5.37 -5.26
N GLN A 281 14.40 -4.06 -5.43
CA GLN A 281 15.36 -3.21 -4.73
C GLN A 281 14.70 -2.67 -3.46
N TYR A 282 15.00 -3.30 -2.33
CA TYR A 282 14.51 -2.87 -1.02
C TYR A 282 15.17 -1.56 -0.58
N GLN A 283 14.44 -0.76 0.20
CA GLN A 283 14.92 0.54 0.64
C GLN A 283 15.86 0.43 1.85
N PRO A 284 16.99 1.15 1.88
CA PRO A 284 17.82 1.25 3.08
C PRO A 284 17.12 1.92 4.25
N LEU A 285 17.39 1.47 5.48
CA LEU A 285 16.79 2.00 6.70
C LEU A 285 17.65 3.09 7.39
N ASP A 286 18.46 3.82 6.62
CA ASP A 286 19.43 4.80 7.17
C ASP A 286 18.79 5.79 8.14
N GLY A 287 17.69 6.42 7.71
CA GLY A 287 16.95 7.38 8.51
C GLY A 287 16.35 6.76 9.76
N THR A 288 15.65 5.63 9.59
CA THR A 288 15.03 4.85 10.68
C THR A 288 16.06 4.44 11.73
N VAL A 289 17.15 3.78 11.33
CA VAL A 289 18.20 3.27 12.23
C VAL A 289 18.90 4.42 12.94
N THR A 290 19.33 5.45 12.20
CA THR A 290 20.03 6.61 12.79
C THR A 290 19.14 7.33 13.80
N GLN A 291 17.85 7.46 13.49
CA GLN A 291 16.90 8.14 14.36
C GLN A 291 16.63 7.32 15.63
N LEU A 292 16.38 6.03 15.50
CA LEU A 292 16.15 5.13 16.63
C LEU A 292 17.35 5.10 17.58
N VAL A 293 18.56 5.00 17.03
CA VAL A 293 19.81 5.05 17.81
C VAL A 293 19.97 6.39 18.53
N SER A 294 19.77 7.51 17.84
CA SER A 294 19.82 8.85 18.44
C SER A 294 18.80 9.04 19.57
N ASP A 295 17.56 8.56 19.39
CA ASP A 295 16.52 8.66 20.41
C ASP A 295 16.83 7.80 21.62
N PHE A 296 17.37 6.59 21.42
CA PHE A 296 17.71 5.69 22.51
C PHE A 296 18.93 6.20 23.29
N GLU A 297 19.94 6.74 22.61
CA GLU A 297 21.11 7.39 23.23
C GLU A 297 20.69 8.58 24.12
N ASN A 298 19.77 9.41 23.62
CA ASN A 298 19.37 10.66 24.28
C ASN A 298 18.10 10.52 25.16
N GLY A 299 17.48 9.35 25.14
CA GLY A 299 16.18 9.07 25.74
C GLY A 299 16.27 8.33 27.08
N SER A 300 15.36 7.36 27.26
CA SER A 300 15.25 6.56 28.49
C SER A 300 15.68 5.10 28.33
N ALA A 301 16.20 4.71 27.17
CA ALA A 301 16.69 3.37 26.92
C ALA A 301 17.80 2.99 27.91
N GLN A 302 17.84 1.72 28.29
CA GLN A 302 18.82 1.22 29.26
C GLN A 302 20.12 0.85 28.56
N HIS A 303 21.27 1.31 29.06
CA HIS A 303 22.55 0.90 28.51
C HIS A 303 22.83 -0.57 28.86
N ILE A 304 23.10 -1.42 27.86
CA ILE A 304 23.23 -2.87 28.08
C ILE A 304 24.36 -3.26 29.04
N GLN A 305 25.37 -2.40 29.18
CA GLN A 305 26.51 -2.62 30.08
C GLN A 305 26.19 -2.25 31.54
N ASP A 306 25.13 -1.45 31.76
CA ASP A 306 24.71 -0.99 33.08
C ASP A 306 23.63 -1.87 33.71
N VAL A 307 23.13 -2.88 32.98
CA VAL A 307 22.04 -3.75 33.41
C VAL A 307 22.45 -5.22 33.41
N ASP A 308 22.25 -5.87 34.56
CA ASP A 308 22.57 -7.29 34.77
C ASP A 308 21.61 -8.23 34.01
N GLU A 309 20.31 -7.92 33.98
CA GLU A 309 19.27 -8.74 33.34
C GLU A 309 18.55 -7.90 32.26
N LYS A 310 18.59 -8.36 31.01
CA LYS A 310 17.91 -7.70 29.89
C LYS A 310 16.60 -8.43 29.65
N THR A 311 15.48 -7.73 29.77
CA THR A 311 14.13 -8.26 29.61
C THR A 311 13.42 -7.50 28.49
N THR A 312 12.09 -7.51 28.48
CA THR A 312 11.26 -6.62 27.65
C THR A 312 11.61 -5.15 27.86
N GLY A 313 11.77 -4.40 26.77
CA GLY A 313 12.02 -2.95 26.80
C GLY A 313 13.04 -2.45 25.78
N GLU A 314 13.46 -1.19 25.97
CA GLU A 314 14.37 -0.47 25.08
C GLU A 314 15.79 -0.42 25.67
N TYR A 315 16.77 -0.77 24.85
CA TYR A 315 18.17 -0.88 25.23
C TYR A 315 19.09 -0.17 24.24
N TYR A 316 20.18 0.39 24.76
CA TYR A 316 21.19 1.09 23.97
C TYR A 316 22.59 0.50 24.21
N ALA A 317 23.41 0.51 23.17
CA ALA A 317 24.84 0.18 23.24
C ALA A 317 25.62 1.11 22.30
N ASP A 318 26.83 1.52 22.71
CA ASP A 318 27.73 2.25 21.80
C ASP A 318 28.35 1.28 20.76
N GLU A 319 28.64 0.05 21.16
CA GLU A 319 29.08 -1.05 20.29
C GLU A 319 28.83 -2.37 21.00
N ILE A 320 28.82 -3.47 20.24
CA ILE A 320 28.94 -4.83 20.80
C ILE A 320 30.29 -5.36 20.33
N ASP A 321 31.24 -5.51 21.25
CA ASP A 321 32.59 -6.00 20.95
C ASP A 321 32.90 -7.28 21.74
N ASP A 322 32.66 -8.41 21.10
CA ASP A 322 32.96 -9.77 21.53
C ASP A 322 32.57 -10.06 22.99
N MET A 323 31.30 -9.80 23.31
CA MET A 323 30.72 -10.00 24.64
C MET A 323 29.43 -10.80 24.57
N ASP A 324 29.16 -11.59 25.61
CA ASP A 324 27.91 -12.33 25.73
C ASP A 324 26.74 -11.38 26.05
N VAL A 325 25.66 -11.47 25.27
CA VAL A 325 24.44 -10.68 25.44
C VAL A 325 23.23 -11.59 25.41
N GLU A 326 22.59 -11.77 26.57
CA GLU A 326 21.38 -12.58 26.71
C GLU A 326 20.18 -11.69 27.01
N PHE A 327 19.08 -11.88 26.28
CA PHE A 327 17.77 -11.29 26.55
C PHE A 327 16.78 -12.35 27.03
N ASN A 328 16.03 -12.05 28.09
CA ASN A 328 14.92 -12.87 28.55
C ASN A 328 13.59 -12.23 28.14
N LEU A 329 12.93 -12.79 27.14
CA LEU A 329 11.71 -12.19 26.57
C LEU A 329 10.44 -12.83 27.11
N SER A 330 10.39 -13.16 28.40
CA SER A 330 9.21 -13.81 28.99
C SER A 330 7.99 -12.89 29.05
N ASP A 331 8.21 -11.58 29.14
CA ASP A 331 7.17 -10.57 29.38
C ASP A 331 6.79 -9.73 28.13
N GLY A 332 7.44 -9.96 26.98
CA GLY A 332 7.26 -9.21 25.73
C GLY A 332 8.57 -8.92 25.00
N ASP A 333 8.47 -8.16 23.90
CA ASP A 333 9.58 -7.83 22.99
C ASP A 333 10.66 -6.92 23.60
N ALA A 334 11.86 -6.97 23.01
CA ALA A 334 12.92 -6.02 23.30
C ALA A 334 13.48 -5.39 22.02
N THR A 335 13.87 -4.12 22.13
CA THR A 335 14.54 -3.38 21.06
C THR A 335 15.91 -2.92 21.56
N LEU A 336 16.95 -3.24 20.81
CA LEU A 336 18.33 -2.84 21.06
C LEU A 336 18.81 -1.92 19.94
N ALA A 337 19.22 -0.71 20.30
CA ALA A 337 19.86 0.24 19.40
C ALA A 337 21.37 0.26 19.64
N VAL A 338 22.16 0.09 18.58
CA VAL A 338 23.63 0.04 18.64
C VAL A 338 24.21 1.18 17.80
N ASP A 339 24.92 2.12 18.43
CA ASP A 339 25.62 3.21 17.73
C ASP A 339 27.03 2.82 17.26
N GLY A 340 27.13 1.68 16.58
CA GLY A 340 28.42 1.17 16.17
C GLY A 340 28.35 -0.25 15.64
N ASP A 341 29.51 -0.90 15.61
CA ASP A 341 29.62 -2.25 15.08
C ASP A 341 29.09 -3.30 16.07
N ILE A 342 28.55 -4.39 15.53
CA ILE A 342 28.23 -5.63 16.22
C ILE A 342 29.28 -6.66 15.83
N ARG A 343 30.23 -6.94 16.73
CA ARG A 343 31.27 -7.96 16.57
C ARG A 343 31.05 -9.09 17.57
N VAL A 344 30.82 -10.29 17.06
CA VAL A 344 30.63 -11.53 17.85
C VAL A 344 31.62 -12.56 17.32
N LEU A 345 32.77 -12.76 17.99
CA LEU A 345 33.85 -13.61 17.45
C LEU A 345 33.94 -14.97 18.15
N ASP A 346 33.93 -14.99 19.48
CA ASP A 346 33.91 -16.21 20.30
C ASP A 346 32.92 -16.04 21.47
N SER A 347 31.84 -15.30 21.20
CA SER A 347 30.78 -14.88 22.13
C SER A 347 29.40 -15.21 21.58
N GLU A 348 28.36 -14.94 22.37
CA GLU A 348 26.97 -15.26 22.03
C GLU A 348 26.01 -14.08 22.20
N ILE A 349 25.11 -13.88 21.24
CA ILE A 349 23.87 -13.10 21.43
C ILE A 349 22.69 -14.06 21.39
N SER A 350 21.94 -14.17 22.50
CA SER A 350 20.86 -15.14 22.60
C SER A 350 19.59 -14.55 23.22
N VAL A 351 18.48 -15.19 22.87
CA VAL A 351 17.17 -14.93 23.45
C VAL A 351 16.70 -16.17 24.20
N THR A 352 16.30 -16.00 25.44
CA THR A 352 15.69 -17.04 26.29
C THR A 352 14.24 -16.69 26.60
N ASP A 353 13.44 -17.71 26.93
CA ASP A 353 12.04 -17.58 27.35
C ASP A 353 11.19 -16.69 26.41
N CYS A 354 11.06 -17.05 25.13
CA CYS A 354 10.39 -16.29 24.05
C CYS A 354 8.86 -16.07 24.19
N GLY A 355 8.34 -15.95 25.42
CA GLY A 355 6.90 -15.85 25.71
C GLY A 355 6.17 -17.20 25.69
N GLU A 356 4.92 -17.23 26.18
CA GLU A 356 4.11 -18.45 26.25
C GLU A 356 3.80 -19.05 24.86
N ASP A 357 3.73 -18.20 23.84
CA ASP A 357 3.43 -18.57 22.46
C ASP A 357 4.68 -18.64 21.55
N GLY A 358 5.88 -18.28 22.06
CA GLY A 358 7.13 -18.27 21.28
C GLY A 358 7.33 -17.05 20.38
N ASN A 359 6.41 -16.09 20.42
CA ASN A 359 6.34 -15.00 19.45
C ASN A 359 7.08 -13.73 19.87
N ASN A 360 7.67 -13.67 21.06
CA ASN A 360 8.34 -12.44 21.49
C ASN A 360 9.68 -12.27 20.76
N GLN A 361 9.95 -11.06 20.30
CA GLN A 361 11.02 -10.75 19.36
C GLN A 361 12.08 -9.83 19.98
N LEU A 362 13.35 -10.07 19.63
CA LEU A 362 14.46 -9.16 19.83
C LEU A 362 14.78 -8.48 18.49
N ARG A 363 14.62 -7.17 18.44
CA ARG A 363 14.98 -6.34 17.28
C ARG A 363 16.24 -5.54 17.58
N ILE A 364 17.26 -5.68 16.74
CA ILE A 364 18.55 -5.01 16.90
C ILE A 364 18.76 -4.05 15.72
N TYR A 365 18.89 -2.75 15.99
CA TYR A 365 19.14 -1.72 14.99
C TYR A 365 20.57 -1.19 15.16
N SER A 366 21.36 -1.18 14.10
CA SER A 366 22.79 -0.85 14.19
C SER A 366 23.23 0.15 13.12
N THR A 367 23.88 1.24 13.53
CA THR A 367 24.51 2.19 12.59
C THR A 367 25.79 1.64 11.95
N GLY A 368 26.44 0.67 12.61
CA GLY A 368 27.67 0.03 12.15
C GLY A 368 27.46 -1.36 11.56
N ASN A 369 28.57 -2.08 11.44
CA ASN A 369 28.68 -3.33 10.68
C ASN A 369 28.39 -4.57 11.53
N LEU A 370 28.01 -5.68 10.89
CA LEU A 370 27.83 -6.97 11.57
C LEU A 370 28.99 -7.92 11.24
N ALA A 371 29.65 -8.43 12.25
CA ALA A 371 30.81 -9.30 12.13
C ALA A 371 30.64 -10.52 13.03
N MET A 372 30.57 -11.70 12.43
CA MET A 372 30.53 -12.98 13.15
C MET A 372 31.79 -13.78 12.87
N GLY A 373 32.48 -14.22 13.91
CA GLY A 373 33.77 -14.89 13.87
C GLY A 373 33.76 -16.28 14.52
N GLY A 374 34.92 -16.94 14.52
CA GLY A 374 35.24 -18.05 15.43
C GLY A 374 34.16 -19.12 15.52
N ASP A 375 33.78 -19.52 16.75
CA ASP A 375 32.65 -20.42 17.01
C ASP A 375 31.47 -19.64 17.64
N SER A 376 31.27 -18.38 17.23
CA SER A 376 30.21 -17.48 17.75
C SER A 376 28.79 -17.94 17.45
N ILE A 377 27.84 -17.46 18.25
CA ILE A 377 26.42 -17.84 18.17
C ILE A 377 25.54 -16.59 18.21
N ILE A 378 24.61 -16.48 17.28
CA ILE A 378 23.43 -15.61 17.37
C ILE A 378 22.21 -16.47 17.08
N GLN A 379 21.44 -16.85 18.10
CA GLN A 379 20.24 -17.68 17.91
C GLN A 379 19.31 -17.59 19.13
N PRO A 380 18.00 -17.87 18.96
CA PRO A 380 17.12 -18.10 20.10
C PRO A 380 17.43 -19.44 20.79
N ASP A 381 17.60 -19.43 22.11
CA ASP A 381 17.64 -20.61 22.99
C ASP A 381 16.27 -20.85 23.63
N CYS A 382 15.26 -20.97 22.76
CA CYS A 382 13.88 -21.23 23.13
C CYS A 382 13.41 -22.54 22.51
N ASP A 383 12.67 -23.35 23.28
CA ASP A 383 12.05 -24.59 22.78
C ASP A 383 11.12 -24.35 21.57
N SER A 384 10.62 -23.11 21.42
CA SER A 384 9.72 -22.63 20.36
C SER A 384 10.26 -21.41 19.60
N GLY A 385 11.57 -21.13 19.67
CA GLY A 385 12.16 -19.97 18.98
C GLY A 385 12.29 -20.20 17.48
N ASP A 386 11.61 -19.38 16.69
CA ASP A 386 11.64 -19.41 15.22
C ASP A 386 12.64 -18.39 14.67
N VAL A 387 12.84 -18.37 13.34
CA VAL A 387 13.78 -17.45 12.69
C VAL A 387 13.39 -15.98 12.87
N GLU A 388 12.13 -15.69 13.18
CA GLU A 388 11.62 -14.34 13.47
C GLU A 388 12.01 -13.83 14.86
N THR A 389 12.51 -14.67 15.76
CA THR A 389 12.78 -14.28 17.15
C THR A 389 13.91 -13.25 17.27
N ILE A 390 14.95 -13.34 16.44
CA ILE A 390 16.06 -12.38 16.43
C ILE A 390 16.12 -11.72 15.06
N GLN A 391 16.03 -10.40 15.05
CA GLN A 391 15.99 -9.59 13.84
C GLN A 391 17.07 -8.52 13.92
N ILE A 392 17.89 -8.38 12.88
CA ILE A 392 18.96 -7.39 12.80
C ILE A 392 18.70 -6.45 11.62
N TYR A 393 18.72 -5.15 11.89
CA TYR A 393 18.47 -4.08 10.94
C TYR A 393 19.70 -3.17 10.83
N GLY A 394 20.09 -2.87 9.60
CA GLY A 394 21.24 -2.04 9.29
C GLY A 394 20.95 -0.88 8.35
N THR A 395 21.94 0.00 8.26
CA THR A 395 22.03 1.07 7.26
C THR A 395 22.45 0.51 5.89
N SER A 396 22.34 1.31 4.83
CA SER A 396 22.89 1.11 3.49
C SER A 396 24.40 0.82 3.50
N MET A 397 25.08 1.27 4.56
CA MET A 397 26.51 1.11 4.77
C MET A 397 26.86 -0.14 5.58
N MET A 398 25.89 -0.86 6.15
CA MET A 398 26.20 -2.07 6.94
C MET A 398 26.82 -3.13 6.03
N GLY A 399 28.09 -3.44 6.26
CA GLY A 399 28.69 -4.67 5.74
C GLY A 399 28.58 -5.80 6.74
N ILE A 400 28.45 -7.01 6.20
CA ILE A 400 28.21 -8.21 6.97
C ILE A 400 29.31 -9.23 6.63
N ASP A 401 30.04 -9.70 7.64
CA ASP A 401 31.11 -10.69 7.48
C ASP A 401 30.89 -11.87 8.41
N PHE A 402 30.63 -13.05 7.85
CA PHE A 402 30.65 -14.32 8.57
C PHE A 402 32.00 -14.98 8.30
N GLN A 403 32.79 -15.24 9.33
CA GLN A 403 34.11 -15.85 9.25
C GLN A 403 34.27 -16.98 10.27
N GLY A 404 34.74 -18.15 9.86
CA GLY A 404 35.08 -19.23 10.79
C GLY A 404 34.03 -20.33 10.83
N ASN A 405 33.37 -20.57 11.95
CA ASN A 405 32.21 -21.46 12.05
C ASN A 405 31.05 -20.85 12.88
N PRO A 406 30.69 -19.57 12.68
CA PRO A 406 29.54 -18.97 13.36
C PRO A 406 28.23 -19.71 13.09
N THR A 407 27.32 -19.64 14.05
CA THR A 407 25.92 -20.06 13.93
C THR A 407 25.01 -18.84 14.00
N PHE A 408 24.22 -18.59 12.97
CA PHE A 408 23.21 -17.54 12.93
C PHE A 408 21.83 -18.14 12.68
N LYS A 409 20.87 -17.84 13.55
CA LYS A 409 19.45 -18.12 13.35
C LYS A 409 18.63 -16.85 13.60
N GLY A 410 18.07 -16.28 12.54
CA GLY A 410 17.43 -14.97 12.61
C GLY A 410 17.06 -14.36 11.26
N LEU A 411 16.64 -13.11 11.26
CA LEU A 411 16.41 -12.30 10.06
C LEU A 411 17.42 -11.15 10.00
N ILE A 412 17.89 -10.81 8.79
CA ILE A 412 18.77 -9.67 8.57
C ILE A 412 18.21 -8.77 7.47
N TYR A 413 17.98 -7.50 7.80
CA TYR A 413 17.63 -6.45 6.85
C TYR A 413 18.78 -5.44 6.74
N ALA A 414 19.54 -5.52 5.65
CA ALA A 414 20.64 -4.60 5.34
C ALA A 414 20.54 -4.14 3.88
N ALA A 415 19.36 -3.69 3.45
CA ALA A 415 19.16 -3.17 2.10
C ALA A 415 20.09 -1.98 1.83
N SER A 416 20.65 -1.92 0.61
CA SER A 416 21.56 -0.84 0.19
C SER A 416 21.29 -0.46 -1.26
N ASP A 417 21.32 0.84 -1.54
CA ASP A 417 21.21 1.44 -2.88
C ASP A 417 22.60 1.78 -3.46
N ILE A 418 23.66 1.49 -2.73
CA ILE A 418 25.04 1.69 -3.17
C ILE A 418 25.39 0.65 -4.23
N ASP A 419 25.93 1.11 -5.35
CA ASP A 419 26.42 0.21 -6.39
C ASP A 419 27.62 -0.57 -5.83
N ARG A 420 27.53 -1.90 -5.91
CA ARG A 420 28.56 -2.83 -5.45
C ARG A 420 29.94 -2.59 -6.10
N THR A 421 29.97 -1.93 -7.25
CA THR A 421 31.20 -1.59 -8.00
C THR A 421 31.71 -0.17 -7.71
N ASP A 422 31.01 0.59 -6.87
CA ASP A 422 31.47 1.90 -6.43
C ASP A 422 32.60 1.75 -5.41
N ASP A 423 33.60 2.62 -5.50
CA ASP A 423 34.76 2.65 -4.59
C ASP A 423 34.36 3.17 -3.18
N ASP A 424 33.10 3.59 -3.01
CA ASP A 424 32.57 4.27 -1.83
C ASP A 424 31.99 3.33 -0.75
N PHE A 425 31.83 2.01 -1.01
CA PHE A 425 31.43 1.06 0.05
C PHE A 425 32.61 0.73 0.98
N ASP A 426 32.69 1.41 2.12
CA ASP A 426 33.73 1.23 3.14
C ASP A 426 33.26 0.51 4.43
N GLY A 427 32.02 -0.03 4.42
CA GLY A 427 31.32 -0.68 5.52
C GLY A 427 31.88 -2.02 5.99
N TRP A 428 33.19 -2.19 6.05
CA TRP A 428 33.80 -3.49 6.37
C TRP A 428 34.16 -3.61 7.86
N PRO A 429 33.54 -4.54 8.63
CA PRO A 429 33.73 -4.64 10.08
C PRO A 429 35.14 -5.09 10.51
N MET A 430 35.87 -5.76 9.61
CA MET A 430 37.18 -6.37 9.88
C MET A 430 38.20 -6.05 8.78
N ASP A 431 39.49 -6.04 9.15
CA ASP A 431 40.60 -6.01 8.18
C ASP A 431 40.58 -7.29 7.33
N GLN A 432 40.75 -7.15 6.01
CA GLN A 432 40.65 -8.26 5.05
C GLN A 432 41.59 -9.45 5.40
N ASP A 433 41.01 -10.62 5.70
CA ASP A 433 41.75 -11.90 5.78
C ASP A 433 41.47 -12.78 4.56
N GLY A 434 42.19 -12.50 3.46
CA GLY A 434 42.52 -13.47 2.42
C GLY A 434 41.44 -13.97 1.45
N SER A 435 40.15 -13.96 1.81
CA SER A 435 39.04 -14.46 0.94
C SER A 435 37.82 -13.56 0.81
N ARG A 436 37.76 -12.43 1.51
CA ARG A 436 36.67 -11.45 1.33
C ARG A 436 36.75 -10.77 -0.04
N ASP A 437 35.60 -10.67 -0.72
CA ASP A 437 35.44 -9.78 -1.87
C ASP A 437 34.81 -8.47 -1.38
N ASN A 438 35.56 -7.38 -1.51
CA ASN A 438 35.14 -6.06 -1.00
C ASN A 438 34.07 -5.43 -1.89
N ASP A 439 33.80 -6.01 -3.06
CA ASP A 439 32.77 -5.57 -4.01
C ASP A 439 31.37 -6.11 -3.64
N TYR A 440 31.19 -6.83 -2.52
CA TYR A 440 29.91 -7.42 -2.12
C TYR A 440 29.60 -7.08 -0.68
N GLN A 441 28.41 -6.60 -0.34
CA GLN A 441 28.03 -6.15 1.01
C GLN A 441 28.07 -7.25 2.08
N VAL A 442 27.75 -8.50 1.71
CA VAL A 442 27.75 -9.66 2.61
C VAL A 442 28.79 -10.67 2.15
N ASN A 443 29.62 -11.14 3.08
CA ASN A 443 30.62 -12.15 2.81
C ASN A 443 30.43 -13.36 3.74
N PHE A 444 30.28 -14.53 3.12
CA PHE A 444 30.31 -15.81 3.84
C PHE A 444 31.68 -16.46 3.69
N GLN A 445 32.41 -16.60 4.78
CA GLN A 445 33.71 -17.24 4.86
C GLN A 445 33.70 -18.21 6.04
N GLY A 446 34.43 -19.31 5.96
CA GLY A 446 34.30 -20.36 6.96
C GLY A 446 33.06 -21.28 6.82
N SER A 447 33.00 -22.32 7.66
CA SER A 447 31.94 -23.32 7.69
C SER A 447 30.79 -22.85 8.57
N ASN A 448 30.09 -21.84 8.08
CA ASN A 448 28.99 -21.17 8.78
C ASN A 448 27.71 -22.02 8.79
N GLU A 449 26.89 -21.82 9.82
CA GLU A 449 25.49 -22.25 9.87
C GLU A 449 24.61 -21.00 9.84
N PHE A 450 23.71 -20.93 8.85
CA PHE A 450 22.77 -19.82 8.64
C PHE A 450 21.37 -20.40 8.49
N ASP A 451 20.47 -20.06 9.41
CA ASP A 451 19.07 -20.48 9.42
C ASP A 451 18.16 -19.25 9.48
N GLY A 452 17.56 -18.85 8.36
CA GLY A 452 16.83 -17.59 8.31
C GLY A 452 16.69 -16.98 6.92
N ALA A 453 16.49 -15.66 6.90
CA ALA A 453 16.39 -14.90 5.66
C ALA A 453 17.19 -13.59 5.73
N ILE A 454 17.67 -13.13 4.57
CA ILE A 454 18.49 -11.93 4.43
C ILE A 454 18.07 -11.05 3.25
N VAL A 455 17.90 -9.76 3.53
CA VAL A 455 17.72 -8.69 2.54
C VAL A 455 19.01 -7.90 2.47
N ALA A 456 19.65 -7.87 1.30
CA ALA A 456 20.92 -7.18 1.10
C ALA A 456 21.03 -6.65 -0.33
N ASN A 457 22.03 -5.82 -0.60
CA ASN A 457 22.37 -5.41 -1.96
C ASN A 457 23.16 -6.49 -2.69
N SER A 458 24.10 -7.17 -2.03
CA SER A 458 24.97 -8.15 -2.69
C SER A 458 25.59 -9.15 -1.71
N ILE A 459 25.74 -10.40 -2.16
CA ILE A 459 26.26 -11.51 -1.36
C ILE A 459 27.37 -12.26 -2.10
N TYR A 460 28.49 -12.49 -1.41
CA TYR A 460 29.61 -13.30 -1.86
C TYR A 460 29.75 -14.58 -1.03
N VAL A 461 29.75 -15.72 -1.73
CA VAL A 461 30.00 -17.06 -1.19
C VAL A 461 31.15 -17.71 -1.98
N PRO A 462 32.35 -17.87 -1.40
CA PRO A 462 33.48 -18.48 -2.08
C PRO A 462 33.25 -19.98 -2.28
N ASN A 463 33.87 -20.52 -3.34
CA ASN A 463 33.83 -21.93 -3.78
C ASN A 463 34.03 -23.03 -2.72
N ASN A 464 34.45 -22.71 -1.50
CA ASN A 464 34.88 -23.69 -0.52
C ASN A 464 34.19 -23.50 0.83
N MET A 465 32.86 -23.24 0.88
CA MET A 465 31.96 -23.41 2.07
C MET A 465 30.49 -23.05 1.77
N PRO A 466 29.47 -23.29 2.65
CA PRO A 466 29.33 -24.16 3.84
C PRO A 466 28.30 -25.32 3.65
N HIS A 467 28.00 -26.11 4.71
CA HIS A 467 27.05 -27.24 4.71
C HIS A 467 25.70 -26.98 5.40
N GLY A 468 25.51 -25.81 6.03
CA GLY A 468 24.38 -25.51 6.92
C GLY A 468 23.66 -24.19 6.59
N ILE A 469 23.41 -23.91 5.31
CA ILE A 469 22.48 -22.84 4.93
C ILE A 469 21.08 -23.46 4.86
N ASN A 470 20.19 -22.96 5.70
CA ASN A 470 18.77 -23.29 5.73
C ASN A 470 17.98 -22.00 5.55
N GLU A 471 17.72 -21.66 4.30
CA GLU A 471 16.86 -20.53 3.94
C GLU A 471 15.43 -20.77 4.41
N SER A 472 14.88 -19.78 5.12
CA SER A 472 13.50 -19.81 5.61
C SER A 472 12.78 -18.55 5.15
N GLY A 473 12.32 -18.55 3.90
CA GLY A 473 11.35 -17.57 3.42
C GLY A 473 10.05 -17.67 4.22
N LEU A 474 9.50 -16.52 4.60
CA LEU A 474 8.32 -16.38 5.42
C LEU A 474 7.16 -15.94 4.51
N GLU A 475 6.39 -16.91 4.00
CA GLU A 475 5.19 -16.63 3.21
C GLU A 475 4.14 -15.91 4.09
N ASP A 476 3.67 -14.74 3.65
CA ASP A 476 2.64 -13.93 4.32
C ASP A 476 2.97 -13.56 5.79
N SER A 477 4.24 -13.36 6.13
CA SER A 477 4.61 -12.95 7.48
C SER A 477 4.33 -11.46 7.67
N ASN A 478 3.32 -11.15 8.50
CA ASN A 478 3.13 -9.81 9.08
C ASN A 478 4.24 -9.56 10.11
N ILE A 479 5.48 -9.39 9.65
CA ILE A 479 6.59 -9.01 10.52
C ILE A 479 6.52 -7.51 10.67
N GLU A 480 6.30 -7.04 11.90
CA GLU A 480 6.48 -5.64 12.23
C GLU A 480 7.98 -5.35 12.23
N LEU A 481 8.49 -4.98 11.06
CA LEU A 481 9.93 -4.80 10.81
C LEU A 481 10.49 -3.55 11.50
N ILE A 482 9.64 -2.58 11.79
CA ILE A 482 10.03 -1.28 12.29
C ILE A 482 9.04 -0.89 13.40
N PRO A 483 9.51 -0.42 14.57
CA PRO A 483 8.61 -0.02 15.64
C PRO A 483 7.74 1.17 15.20
N GLU A 484 6.51 1.22 15.70
CA GLU A 484 5.60 2.34 15.48
C GLU A 484 6.29 3.70 15.73
N GLY A 485 6.16 4.62 14.77
CA GLY A 485 6.77 5.95 14.80
C GLY A 485 8.20 6.03 14.24
N TYR A 486 8.81 4.91 13.84
CA TYR A 486 10.12 4.88 13.18
C TYR A 486 10.06 4.44 11.71
N GLU A 487 8.86 4.33 11.14
CA GLU A 487 8.68 3.81 9.78
C GLU A 487 9.43 4.67 8.76
N PRO A 488 9.95 4.11 7.66
CA PRO A 488 10.84 4.83 6.77
C PRO A 488 10.10 5.98 6.08
N ALA A 489 10.81 7.06 5.79
CA ALA A 489 10.34 8.05 4.85
C ALA A 489 10.42 7.49 3.43
N PRO A 490 9.47 7.81 2.54
CA PRO A 490 9.65 7.48 1.14
C PRO A 490 10.91 8.20 0.60
N PRO A 491 11.69 7.61 -0.33
CA PRO A 491 12.68 8.23 -1.18
C PRO A 491 11.95 9.12 -2.17
N LEU A 492 11.24 10.10 -1.63
CA LEU A 492 10.68 11.20 -2.37
C LEU A 492 11.71 12.31 -2.29
N THR A 493 12.31 12.64 -3.43
CA THR A 493 13.28 13.74 -3.56
C THR A 493 12.56 15.03 -3.94
N TYR A 494 11.50 14.92 -4.76
CA TYR A 494 10.77 16.07 -5.27
C TYR A 494 9.27 15.87 -5.15
N LEU A 495 8.58 16.88 -4.61
CA LEU A 495 7.15 17.02 -4.78
C LEU A 495 6.87 18.10 -5.84
N ASN A 496 6.20 17.69 -6.90
CA ASN A 496 5.72 18.55 -7.97
C ASN A 496 4.21 18.73 -7.84
N LEU A 497 3.81 19.86 -7.28
CA LEU A 497 2.40 20.23 -7.15
C LEU A 497 2.08 21.35 -8.12
N ALA A 498 1.00 21.16 -8.88
CA ALA A 498 0.52 22.16 -9.82
C ALA A 498 -0.97 22.38 -9.59
N GLU A 499 -1.34 23.59 -9.18
CA GLU A 499 -2.73 23.98 -9.04
C GLU A 499 -3.23 24.62 -10.34
N HIS A 500 -4.22 23.98 -10.96
CA HIS A 500 -4.81 24.41 -12.22
C HIS A 500 -6.20 24.99 -11.96
N GLU A 501 -6.37 26.27 -12.32
CA GLU A 501 -7.69 26.90 -12.33
C GLU A 501 -8.29 26.74 -13.73
N ILE A 502 -9.51 26.20 -13.80
CA ILE A 502 -10.23 26.01 -15.06
C ILE A 502 -11.58 26.73 -15.08
N GLU A 503 -11.91 27.27 -16.25
CA GLU A 503 -13.22 27.81 -16.58
C GLU A 503 -13.94 26.82 -17.51
N ILE A 504 -15.16 26.44 -17.15
CA ILE A 504 -16.03 25.60 -17.97
C ILE A 504 -17.28 26.39 -18.38
N LYS A 505 -17.69 26.34 -19.64
CA LYS A 505 -18.87 27.09 -20.15
C LYS A 505 -19.66 26.29 -21.18
N ASN A 506 -20.98 26.49 -21.21
CA ASN A 506 -21.86 26.02 -22.29
C ASN A 506 -21.86 26.93 -23.52
#